data_AF-A0A3M0HUQ9-F1
#
_entry.id   AF-A0A3M0HUQ9-F1
#
_cell.length_a   1.000
_cell.length_b   1.000
_cell.length_c   1.000
_cell.angle_alpha   90.00
_cell.angle_beta   90.00
_cell.angle_gamma   90.00
#
_symmetry.space_group_name_H-M   'P 1'
#
loop_
_entity.id
_entity.type
_entity.pdbx_description
1 polymer ?
#
loop_
_entity_poly.entity_id
_entity_poly.type
_entity_poly.pdbx_seq_one_letter_code
_entity_poly.pdbx_strand_id
1 'polypeptide(L)'
;MVLGFADRFADRAGWALPSTSATWPATTAFQGGDINRACRGGNHMFILDGNGGCTNNATPENSGGQNPNAKEFYPGDHTGAHHEDSSGGVAISKVETTIPFTAMDPIRKTGSGVRWVDRTTGTAGDDDGNFLNDTFGKARGIGDLEVMCDEAPLQIGNRVWKDLDEDGIQDPGEEPVVGATVNLYDADGNKIGTAVTNERGEYYFDSTVTKNVKPEDLPYGKTYTVKMDNPADFQAGGVLDGWKPTRPNQGDNDQVDSSGETSGNPFPAVEVTPKGAGQNDHGADFGFTNPQADLSVIKIGPAKVGPGEDIEYQIIVTNNGPNTATRWTVTDPLPDGVTNARTSN
;
A
#
# COMPACT_ATOMS: atom_id res chain seq x y z
N MET A 1 32.27 -13.12 5.75
CA MET A 1 31.65 -13.44 4.45
C MET A 1 31.09 -14.84 4.56
N VAL A 2 29.90 -15.10 4.04
CA VAL A 2 29.31 -16.45 3.99
C VAL A 2 29.30 -16.88 2.54
N LEU A 3 29.63 -18.14 2.28
CA LEU A 3 29.86 -18.69 0.95
C LEU A 3 29.17 -20.04 0.89
N GLY A 4 28.31 -20.24 -0.10
CA GLY A 4 27.79 -21.56 -0.43
C GLY A 4 28.63 -22.20 -1.51
N PHE A 5 29.07 -23.44 -1.31
CA PHE A 5 29.74 -24.26 -2.29
C PHE A 5 28.85 -25.42 -2.71
N ALA A 6 29.04 -25.86 -3.95
CA ALA A 6 28.37 -27.02 -4.51
C ALA A 6 29.35 -27.78 -5.38
N ASP A 7 29.30 -29.10 -5.30
CA ASP A 7 29.98 -29.97 -6.24
C ASP A 7 29.29 -29.89 -7.61
N ARG A 8 30.10 -29.57 -8.63
CA ARG A 8 29.69 -29.52 -10.03
C ARG A 8 29.20 -30.88 -10.57
N PHE A 9 29.53 -32.00 -9.94
CA PHE A 9 29.11 -33.32 -10.38
C PHE A 9 27.59 -33.44 -10.45
N ALA A 10 26.87 -32.84 -9.51
CA ALA A 10 25.41 -32.83 -9.49
C ALA A 10 24.81 -32.02 -10.66
N ASP A 11 25.50 -31.00 -11.19
CA ASP A 11 25.05 -30.24 -12.37
C ASP A 11 25.10 -31.06 -13.67
N ARG A 12 25.88 -32.14 -13.68
CA ARG A 12 26.10 -32.97 -14.87
C ARG A 12 25.45 -34.35 -14.78
N ALA A 13 24.71 -34.59 -13.69
CA ALA A 13 24.09 -35.87 -13.41
C ALA A 13 22.69 -35.64 -12.81
N GLY A 14 22.04 -36.71 -12.35
CA GLY A 14 20.66 -36.66 -11.90
C GLY A 14 20.21 -37.99 -11.34
N TRP A 15 18.92 -38.18 -11.20
CA TRP A 15 18.34 -39.44 -10.75
C TRP A 15 18.18 -40.42 -11.93
N ALA A 16 18.74 -41.63 -11.80
CA ALA A 16 18.57 -42.73 -12.75
C ALA A 16 18.91 -42.38 -14.22
N LEU A 17 19.95 -41.56 -14.45
CA LEU A 17 20.39 -41.23 -15.80
C LEU A 17 21.04 -42.44 -16.48
N PRO A 18 20.80 -42.68 -17.78
CA PRO A 18 21.43 -43.77 -18.51
C PRO A 18 22.95 -43.77 -18.39
N SER A 19 23.52 -44.94 -18.14
CA SER A 19 24.95 -45.13 -17.96
C SER A 19 25.51 -46.08 -19.03
N THR A 20 26.78 -45.89 -19.39
CA THR A 20 27.49 -46.75 -20.34
C THR A 20 28.00 -48.04 -19.68
N SER A 21 27.85 -48.19 -18.37
CA SER A 21 28.23 -49.40 -17.65
C SER A 21 27.22 -50.52 -17.89
N ALA A 22 27.72 -51.68 -18.36
CA ALA A 22 26.92 -52.89 -18.49
C ALA A 22 26.47 -53.47 -17.14
N THR A 23 27.13 -53.09 -16.03
CA THR A 23 26.83 -53.55 -14.67
C THR A 23 25.92 -52.57 -13.91
N TRP A 24 26.05 -51.27 -14.22
CA TRP A 24 25.27 -50.19 -13.60
C TRP A 24 24.57 -49.41 -14.71
N PRO A 25 23.41 -49.89 -15.20
CA PRO A 25 22.75 -49.34 -16.40
C PRO A 25 22.20 -47.93 -16.19
N ALA A 26 22.14 -47.46 -14.94
CA ALA A 26 21.81 -46.09 -14.59
C ALA A 26 22.80 -45.55 -13.55
N THR A 27 23.02 -44.24 -13.59
CA THR A 27 23.77 -43.48 -12.60
C THR A 27 22.81 -42.60 -11.80
N THR A 28 23.05 -42.53 -10.50
CA THR A 28 22.40 -41.57 -9.61
C THR A 28 23.49 -40.72 -8.99
N ALA A 29 23.35 -39.40 -9.10
CA ALA A 29 24.20 -38.49 -8.37
C ALA A 29 23.48 -37.97 -7.12
N PHE A 30 24.27 -37.78 -6.08
CA PHE A 30 23.90 -37.00 -4.92
C PHE A 30 24.68 -35.70 -4.98
N GLN A 31 24.07 -34.63 -4.50
CA GLN A 31 24.80 -33.40 -4.29
C GLN A 31 25.75 -33.55 -3.10
N GLY A 32 26.89 -32.87 -3.19
CA GLY A 32 27.67 -32.46 -2.03
C GLY A 32 27.94 -30.97 -2.16
N GLY A 33 28.18 -30.29 -1.05
CA GLY A 33 28.50 -28.87 -1.04
C GLY A 33 29.23 -28.52 0.24
N ASP A 34 29.05 -27.29 0.68
CA ASP A 34 29.38 -26.82 2.03
C ASP A 34 28.75 -25.42 2.16
N ILE A 35 28.35 -25.01 3.36
CA ILE A 35 28.17 -23.60 3.70
C ILE A 35 29.34 -23.16 4.57
N ASN A 36 30.22 -22.32 4.02
CA ASN A 36 31.41 -21.85 4.73
C ASN A 36 31.31 -20.41 5.19
N ARG A 37 32.15 -20.09 6.18
CA ARG A 37 32.46 -18.71 6.57
C ARG A 37 33.90 -18.37 6.23
N ALA A 38 34.10 -17.24 5.56
CA ALA A 38 35.41 -16.60 5.47
C ALA A 38 35.50 -15.44 6.47
N CYS A 39 36.45 -15.55 7.40
CA CYS A 39 36.73 -14.53 8.42
C CYS A 39 37.97 -13.72 8.05
N ARG A 40 38.03 -12.49 8.55
CA ARG A 40 39.11 -11.56 8.21
C ARG A 40 40.42 -12.05 8.84
N GLY A 41 41.43 -12.26 8.02
CA GLY A 41 42.80 -12.56 8.44
C GLY A 41 43.72 -11.35 8.34
N GLY A 42 45.02 -11.61 8.34
CA GLY A 42 46.05 -10.59 8.10
C GLY A 42 46.07 -10.08 6.65
N ASN A 43 46.77 -8.98 6.41
CA ASN A 43 47.05 -8.44 5.07
C ASN A 43 45.80 -8.18 4.20
N HIS A 44 44.68 -7.78 4.81
CA HIS A 44 43.40 -7.55 4.11
C HIS A 44 42.81 -8.78 3.40
N MET A 45 43.26 -9.99 3.75
CA MET A 45 42.75 -11.23 3.20
C MET A 45 41.67 -11.84 4.10
N PHE A 46 40.83 -12.70 3.50
CA PHE A 46 39.93 -13.59 4.24
C PHE A 46 40.51 -15.00 4.27
N ILE A 47 40.26 -15.73 5.35
CA ILE A 47 40.63 -17.13 5.53
C ILE A 47 39.35 -17.91 5.78
N LEU A 48 39.14 -18.98 5.01
CA LEU A 48 38.01 -19.91 5.20
C LEU A 48 38.07 -20.60 6.56
N ASP A 49 36.91 -20.88 7.13
CA ASP A 49 36.72 -21.66 8.36
C ASP A 49 37.41 -23.03 8.31
N GLY A 50 37.30 -23.77 7.21
CA GLY A 50 38.02 -25.04 6.99
C GLY A 50 39.55 -24.92 7.16
N ASN A 51 40.11 -23.73 6.92
CA ASN A 51 41.53 -23.44 7.13
C ASN A 51 41.84 -22.82 8.50
N GLY A 52 40.87 -22.80 9.42
CA GLY A 52 40.97 -22.17 10.73
C GLY A 52 40.92 -20.65 10.71
N GLY A 53 40.34 -20.06 9.66
CA GLY A 53 40.14 -18.62 9.58
C GLY A 53 39.10 -18.09 10.57
N CYS A 54 38.13 -18.93 10.92
CA CYS A 54 37.05 -18.62 11.85
C CYS A 54 37.10 -19.51 13.10
N THR A 55 36.26 -19.20 14.08
CA THR A 55 35.96 -20.10 15.20
C THR A 55 35.49 -21.44 14.66
N ASN A 56 36.00 -22.54 15.23
CA ASN A 56 35.46 -23.87 15.00
C ASN A 56 34.27 -24.09 15.95
N ASN A 57 33.07 -24.22 15.40
CA ASN A 57 31.86 -24.50 16.15
C ASN A 57 31.52 -26.02 16.15
N ALA A 58 32.24 -26.82 15.36
CA ALA A 58 32.06 -28.26 15.32
C ALA A 58 32.54 -28.97 16.59
N THR A 59 31.76 -29.97 16.96
CA THR A 59 31.98 -30.99 17.98
C THR A 59 31.56 -32.33 17.38
N PRO A 60 32.05 -33.48 17.89
CA PRO A 60 31.63 -34.78 17.39
C PRO A 60 30.10 -34.97 17.37
N GLU A 61 29.38 -34.31 18.28
CA GLU A 61 27.93 -34.40 18.41
C GLU A 61 27.16 -33.61 17.36
N ASN A 62 27.66 -32.44 16.92
CA ASN A 62 26.92 -31.54 16.04
C ASN A 62 27.43 -31.46 14.60
N SER A 63 28.56 -32.10 14.26
CA SER A 63 29.10 -32.14 12.90
C SER A 63 28.76 -33.44 12.16
N GLY A 64 27.71 -34.15 12.57
CA GLY A 64 27.42 -35.50 12.03
C GLY A 64 28.52 -36.54 12.30
N GLY A 65 29.47 -36.27 13.20
CA GLY A 65 30.60 -37.17 13.46
C GLY A 65 31.76 -37.03 12.47
N GLN A 66 31.94 -35.85 11.85
CA GLN A 66 33.16 -35.52 11.12
C GLN A 66 34.43 -35.69 11.99
N ASN A 67 35.59 -35.78 11.32
CA ASN A 67 36.88 -35.90 12.01
C ASN A 67 37.10 -34.70 12.95
N PRO A 68 37.64 -34.87 14.17
CA PRO A 68 37.93 -33.77 15.09
C PRO A 68 38.82 -32.64 14.54
N ASN A 69 39.57 -32.90 13.47
CA ASN A 69 40.39 -31.92 12.77
C ASN A 69 39.61 -31.08 11.73
N ALA A 70 38.38 -31.47 11.40
CA ALA A 70 37.48 -30.67 10.58
C ALA A 70 37.14 -29.40 11.35
N LYS A 71 37.31 -28.25 10.68
CA LYS A 71 37.03 -26.94 11.25
C LYS A 71 35.86 -26.35 10.49
N GLU A 72 34.74 -26.22 11.17
CA GLU A 72 33.51 -25.76 10.56
C GLU A 72 32.93 -24.64 11.40
N PHE A 73 32.55 -23.55 10.73
CA PHE A 73 31.74 -22.55 11.37
C PHE A 73 30.27 -22.98 11.42
N TYR A 74 29.81 -23.73 10.40
CA TYR A 74 28.43 -24.16 10.21
C TYR A 74 28.28 -25.68 10.28
N PRO A 75 28.49 -26.30 11.46
CA PRO A 75 28.44 -27.76 11.59
C PRO A 75 27.03 -28.35 11.35
N GLY A 76 25.99 -27.52 11.33
CA GLY A 76 24.59 -27.94 11.20
C GLY A 76 24.14 -28.29 9.77
N ASP A 77 25.01 -28.22 8.77
CA ASP A 77 24.70 -28.57 7.38
C ASP A 77 24.78 -30.09 7.12
N HIS A 78 24.15 -30.86 8.00
CA HIS A 78 24.13 -32.32 7.93
C HIS A 78 22.76 -32.88 8.31
N THR A 79 22.29 -33.87 7.57
CA THR A 79 21.03 -34.58 7.87
C THR A 79 21.28 -36.07 8.11
N GLY A 80 21.21 -36.47 9.37
CA GLY A 80 21.44 -37.86 9.77
C GLY A 80 22.83 -38.34 9.40
N ALA A 81 22.93 -39.18 8.35
CA ALA A 81 24.20 -39.75 7.88
C ALA A 81 24.76 -39.04 6.64
N HIS A 82 24.08 -38.01 6.12
CA HIS A 82 24.57 -37.18 5.02
C HIS A 82 25.11 -35.89 5.60
N HIS A 83 26.38 -35.59 5.32
CA HIS A 83 27.06 -34.38 5.75
C HIS A 83 27.26 -33.48 4.54
N GLU A 84 27.53 -32.19 4.78
CA GLU A 84 27.81 -31.23 3.71
C GLU A 84 26.63 -31.13 2.73
N ASP A 85 25.43 -31.01 3.31
CA ASP A 85 24.16 -31.13 2.59
C ASP A 85 23.76 -29.88 1.80
N SER A 86 24.58 -28.82 1.89
CA SER A 86 24.43 -27.58 1.14
C SER A 86 24.49 -27.79 -0.38
N SER A 87 23.69 -26.99 -1.08
CA SER A 87 23.56 -26.97 -2.53
C SER A 87 24.13 -25.71 -3.20
N GLY A 88 24.77 -24.86 -2.40
CA GLY A 88 25.50 -23.66 -2.82
C GLY A 88 24.68 -22.36 -2.88
N GLY A 89 23.35 -22.42 -2.88
CA GLY A 89 22.50 -21.24 -2.76
C GLY A 89 22.45 -20.78 -1.31
N VAL A 90 22.62 -19.50 -1.05
CA VAL A 90 22.61 -18.93 0.31
C VAL A 90 22.02 -17.54 0.29
N ALA A 91 21.11 -17.25 1.22
CA ALA A 91 20.56 -15.91 1.39
C ALA A 91 20.87 -15.37 2.78
N ILE A 92 21.20 -14.09 2.87
CA ILE A 92 21.59 -13.44 4.13
C ILE A 92 20.66 -12.26 4.38
N SER A 93 19.77 -12.40 5.37
CA SER A 93 18.99 -11.28 5.88
C SER A 93 19.78 -10.51 6.95
N LYS A 94 19.57 -9.19 6.99
CA LYS A 94 20.17 -8.34 8.03
C LYS A 94 19.49 -8.50 9.38
N VAL A 95 18.21 -8.86 9.39
CA VAL A 95 17.36 -8.90 10.59
C VAL A 95 17.18 -10.31 11.15
N GLU A 96 17.34 -11.33 10.32
CA GLU A 96 17.21 -12.73 10.76
C GLU A 96 18.45 -13.22 11.53
N THR A 97 18.20 -14.12 12.48
CA THR A 97 19.23 -14.82 13.25
C THR A 97 19.69 -16.12 12.59
N THR A 98 19.00 -16.58 11.55
CA THR A 98 19.35 -17.78 10.80
C THR A 98 19.82 -17.45 9.39
N ILE A 99 20.52 -18.39 8.76
CA ILE A 99 20.96 -18.31 7.38
C ILE A 99 20.30 -19.46 6.61
N PRO A 100 19.37 -19.17 5.68
CA PRO A 100 18.89 -20.16 4.74
C PRO A 100 19.95 -20.51 3.69
N PHE A 101 20.03 -21.80 3.35
CA PHE A 101 20.77 -22.30 2.21
C PHE A 101 19.98 -23.41 1.51
N THR A 102 20.18 -23.57 0.21
CA THR A 102 19.59 -24.71 -0.50
C THR A 102 20.29 -25.98 -0.03
N ALA A 103 19.54 -27.05 0.22
CA ALA A 103 20.10 -28.27 0.77
C ALA A 103 19.44 -29.51 0.18
N MET A 104 20.24 -30.58 0.07
CA MET A 104 19.70 -31.92 0.01
C MET A 104 19.23 -32.35 1.38
N ASP A 105 18.20 -33.17 1.40
CA ASP A 105 17.59 -33.72 2.59
C ASP A 105 17.23 -32.71 3.70
N PRO A 106 16.72 -31.50 3.40
CA PRO A 106 16.68 -30.36 4.33
C PRO A 106 16.03 -30.64 5.70
N ILE A 107 15.01 -31.51 5.71
CA ILE A 107 14.33 -32.08 6.90
C ILE A 107 13.90 -33.55 6.66
N ARG A 108 14.17 -34.10 5.46
CA ARG A 108 13.70 -35.42 5.01
C ARG A 108 14.72 -36.05 4.10
N LYS A 109 15.02 -37.33 4.29
CA LYS A 109 16.08 -38.06 3.56
C LYS A 109 15.75 -38.46 2.12
N THR A 110 14.84 -37.77 1.42
CA THR A 110 14.35 -38.21 0.10
C THR A 110 14.40 -37.15 -1.00
N GLY A 111 14.83 -35.92 -0.74
CA GLY A 111 14.77 -34.87 -1.77
C GLY A 111 15.55 -33.60 -1.43
N SER A 112 15.11 -32.46 -1.97
CA SER A 112 15.79 -31.17 -1.83
C SER A 112 14.86 -30.11 -1.25
N GLY A 113 15.45 -29.06 -0.68
CA GLY A 113 14.72 -27.88 -0.26
C GLY A 113 15.64 -26.81 0.30
N VAL A 114 15.18 -26.14 1.34
CA VAL A 114 15.93 -25.08 2.02
C VAL A 114 16.17 -25.52 3.46
N ARG A 115 17.35 -25.27 3.99
CA ARG A 115 17.68 -25.49 5.39
C ARG A 115 18.18 -24.21 6.03
N TRP A 116 18.01 -24.09 7.34
CA TRP A 116 18.48 -22.96 8.14
C TRP A 116 19.53 -23.40 9.15
N VAL A 117 20.60 -22.62 9.25
CA VAL A 117 21.58 -22.70 10.34
C VAL A 117 21.56 -21.41 11.16
N ASP A 118 21.81 -21.51 12.46
CA ASP A 118 22.01 -20.33 13.30
C ASP A 118 23.23 -19.52 12.83
N ARG A 119 23.08 -18.21 12.69
CA ARG A 119 24.11 -17.33 12.12
C ARG A 119 25.40 -17.25 12.95
N THR A 120 25.32 -17.56 14.23
CA THR A 120 26.41 -17.35 15.19
C THR A 120 27.13 -18.65 15.50
N THR A 121 26.37 -19.70 15.78
CA THR A 121 26.84 -21.03 16.18
C THR A 121 26.91 -21.98 15.01
N GLY A 122 26.16 -21.70 13.94
CA GLY A 122 26.12 -22.53 12.75
C GLY A 122 25.43 -23.89 12.92
N THR A 123 24.75 -24.09 14.05
CA THR A 123 23.97 -25.30 14.32
C THR A 123 22.60 -25.22 13.68
N ALA A 124 22.03 -26.39 13.35
CA ALA A 124 20.65 -26.54 12.89
C ALA A 124 19.98 -27.68 13.66
N GLY A 125 18.67 -27.57 13.89
CA GLY A 125 17.82 -28.68 14.30
C GLY A 125 17.46 -29.61 13.14
N ASP A 126 16.84 -30.74 13.47
CA ASP A 126 16.37 -31.73 12.50
C ASP A 126 15.20 -31.22 11.63
N ASP A 127 14.41 -30.27 12.16
CA ASP A 127 13.24 -29.65 11.50
C ASP A 127 13.51 -28.22 11.02
N ASP A 128 14.76 -27.73 11.10
CA ASP A 128 15.13 -26.38 10.68
C ASP A 128 15.31 -26.32 9.15
N GLY A 129 14.26 -26.65 8.41
CA GLY A 129 14.26 -26.69 6.95
C GLY A 129 12.87 -26.82 6.35
N ASN A 130 12.75 -26.52 5.06
CA ASN A 130 11.55 -26.70 4.26
C ASN A 130 11.86 -27.67 3.14
N PHE A 131 11.17 -28.81 3.17
CA PHE A 131 11.18 -29.77 2.08
C PHE A 131 10.24 -29.30 0.96
N LEU A 132 10.74 -29.19 -0.28
CA LEU A 132 9.91 -28.76 -1.41
C LEU A 132 9.07 -29.92 -1.95
N ASN A 133 9.72 -30.91 -2.53
CA ASN A 133 9.11 -32.15 -3.03
C ASN A 133 10.19 -33.16 -3.43
N ASP A 134 9.79 -34.40 -3.71
CA ASP A 134 10.69 -35.45 -4.20
C ASP A 134 11.11 -35.27 -5.68
N THR A 135 10.43 -34.38 -6.45
CA THR A 135 10.70 -34.17 -7.89
C THR A 135 12.08 -33.59 -8.15
N PHE A 136 12.57 -32.72 -7.28
CA PHE A 136 13.94 -32.21 -7.36
C PHE A 136 14.98 -33.30 -7.03
N GLY A 137 14.58 -34.38 -6.33
CA GLY A 137 15.47 -35.44 -5.88
C GLY A 137 16.57 -34.90 -4.96
N LYS A 138 17.68 -35.63 -4.85
CA LYS A 138 18.90 -35.17 -4.14
C LYS A 138 19.98 -34.62 -5.07
N ALA A 139 19.65 -34.55 -6.35
CA ALA A 139 20.47 -33.88 -7.33
C ALA A 139 20.13 -32.40 -7.29
N ARG A 140 21.13 -31.54 -7.52
CA ARG A 140 20.97 -30.09 -7.49
C ARG A 140 19.84 -29.65 -8.42
N GLY A 141 18.73 -29.19 -7.85
CA GLY A 141 17.55 -28.76 -8.61
C GLY A 141 16.99 -27.40 -8.18
N ILE A 142 17.52 -26.85 -7.08
CA ILE A 142 17.15 -25.54 -6.53
C ILE A 142 18.33 -24.60 -6.79
N GLY A 143 18.01 -23.43 -7.35
CA GLY A 143 18.99 -22.41 -7.69
C GLY A 143 19.42 -21.59 -6.48
N ASP A 144 19.42 -20.28 -6.67
CA ASP A 144 19.77 -19.33 -5.60
C ASP A 144 18.57 -18.97 -4.73
N LEU A 145 18.85 -18.40 -3.56
CA LEU A 145 17.85 -17.89 -2.63
C LEU A 145 17.93 -16.37 -2.60
N GLU A 146 16.78 -15.71 -2.59
CA GLU A 146 16.70 -14.26 -2.46
C GLU A 146 15.94 -13.89 -1.18
N VAL A 147 16.43 -12.86 -0.48
CA VAL A 147 15.71 -12.31 0.66
C VAL A 147 14.70 -11.31 0.14
N MET A 148 13.42 -11.65 0.25
CA MET A 148 12.34 -10.70 0.00
C MET A 148 12.24 -9.75 1.20
N CYS A 149 12.18 -8.45 0.94
CA CYS A 149 11.81 -7.46 1.96
C CYS A 149 10.29 -7.48 2.17
N ASP A 150 9.85 -6.95 3.32
CA ASP A 150 8.44 -6.58 3.49
C ASP A 150 8.00 -5.65 2.34
N GLU A 151 6.77 -5.83 1.89
CA GLU A 151 6.20 -4.98 0.85
C GLU A 151 6.16 -3.52 1.33
N ALA A 152 6.55 -2.59 0.46
CA ALA A 152 6.48 -1.18 0.80
C ALA A 152 5.00 -0.78 1.04
N PRO A 153 4.71 -0.04 2.13
CA PRO A 153 3.35 0.34 2.50
C PRO A 153 2.72 1.26 1.46
N LEU A 154 1.40 1.22 1.36
CA LEU A 154 0.60 2.05 0.46
C LEU A 154 0.00 3.24 1.20
N GLN A 155 -0.33 4.30 0.45
CA GLN A 155 -1.12 5.41 0.95
C GLN A 155 -2.29 5.72 0.01
N ILE A 156 -3.50 5.89 0.55
CA ILE A 156 -4.71 6.28 -0.19
C ILE A 156 -5.21 7.64 0.32
N GLY A 157 -5.65 8.54 -0.57
CA GLY A 157 -6.14 9.89 -0.24
C GLY A 157 -6.63 10.70 -1.46
N ASN A 158 -6.77 12.04 -1.39
CA ASN A 158 -6.37 12.81 -0.22
C ASN A 158 -7.19 14.04 0.15
N ARG A 159 -7.92 14.74 -0.71
CA ARG A 159 -8.42 16.08 -0.40
C ARG A 159 -9.95 16.21 -0.43
N VAL A 160 -10.46 16.98 0.52
CA VAL A 160 -11.85 17.45 0.56
C VAL A 160 -11.87 18.98 0.56
N TRP A 161 -12.61 19.58 -0.37
CA TRP A 161 -12.65 21.03 -0.54
C TRP A 161 -14.06 21.56 -0.83
N LYS A 162 -14.21 22.87 -0.68
CA LYS A 162 -15.41 23.63 -1.04
C LYS A 162 -15.26 24.11 -2.47
N ASP A 163 -16.00 23.48 -3.36
CA ASP A 163 -16.13 23.85 -4.76
C ASP A 163 -17.11 25.03 -4.87
N LEU A 164 -16.58 26.24 -5.04
CA LEU A 164 -17.37 27.48 -4.95
C LEU A 164 -17.92 27.95 -6.30
N ASP A 165 -17.32 27.53 -7.41
CA ASP A 165 -17.77 27.87 -8.76
C ASP A 165 -18.47 26.70 -9.49
N GLU A 166 -18.54 25.54 -8.82
CA GLU A 166 -19.32 24.35 -9.19
C GLU A 166 -18.84 23.67 -10.47
N ASP A 167 -17.55 23.78 -10.75
CA ASP A 167 -16.94 23.19 -11.94
C ASP A 167 -16.41 21.76 -11.69
N GLY A 168 -16.33 21.33 -10.43
CA GLY A 168 -15.87 20.01 -10.02
C GLY A 168 -14.35 19.81 -10.06
N ILE A 169 -13.59 20.88 -10.26
CA ILE A 169 -12.13 20.93 -10.36
C ILE A 169 -11.58 21.62 -9.11
N GLN A 170 -10.41 21.20 -8.66
CA GLN A 170 -9.70 21.78 -7.54
C GLN A 170 -8.93 23.02 -7.99
N ASP A 171 -9.45 24.19 -7.66
CA ASP A 171 -8.87 25.47 -8.07
C ASP A 171 -7.99 26.12 -7.00
N PRO A 172 -6.97 26.90 -7.42
CA PRO A 172 -6.19 27.72 -6.49
C PRO A 172 -7.07 28.72 -5.74
N GLY A 173 -7.17 28.55 -4.41
CA GLY A 173 -7.91 29.45 -3.53
C GLY A 173 -9.19 28.85 -2.98
N GLU A 174 -9.61 27.69 -3.46
CA GLU A 174 -10.74 26.97 -2.89
C GLU A 174 -10.43 26.44 -1.49
N GLU A 175 -11.36 26.72 -0.58
CA GLU A 175 -11.16 26.44 0.83
C GLU A 175 -11.21 24.94 1.13
N PRO A 176 -10.39 24.47 2.08
CA PRO A 176 -10.48 23.09 2.55
C PRO A 176 -11.75 22.86 3.39
N VAL A 177 -12.26 21.63 3.37
CA VAL A 177 -13.21 21.16 4.37
C VAL A 177 -12.43 20.52 5.51
N VAL A 178 -12.32 21.21 6.63
CA VAL A 178 -11.57 20.76 7.82
C VAL A 178 -12.49 19.96 8.75
N GLY A 179 -12.03 18.80 9.22
CA GLY A 179 -12.76 18.00 10.20
C GLY A 179 -13.79 17.03 9.63
N ALA A 180 -13.85 16.83 8.31
CA ALA A 180 -14.75 15.86 7.69
C ALA A 180 -14.23 14.43 7.86
N THR A 181 -15.15 13.50 8.07
CA THR A 181 -14.84 12.08 8.26
C THR A 181 -14.84 11.35 6.93
N VAL A 182 -13.76 10.62 6.67
CA VAL A 182 -13.61 9.76 5.49
C VAL A 182 -13.36 8.33 5.95
N ASN A 183 -14.04 7.36 5.35
CA ASN A 183 -13.95 5.95 5.70
C ASN A 183 -13.42 5.13 4.52
N LEU A 184 -12.59 4.13 4.83
CA LEU A 184 -12.06 3.18 3.86
C LEU A 184 -12.71 1.82 4.06
N TYR A 185 -13.15 1.22 2.96
CA TYR A 185 -13.78 -0.09 2.91
C TYR A 185 -12.98 -1.05 2.03
N ASP A 186 -12.92 -2.32 2.44
CA ASP A 186 -12.40 -3.41 1.61
C ASP A 186 -13.39 -3.80 0.48
N ALA A 187 -12.97 -4.71 -0.39
CA ALA A 187 -13.79 -5.20 -1.50
C ALA A 187 -15.05 -5.97 -1.06
N ASP A 188 -15.08 -6.46 0.18
CA ASP A 188 -16.24 -7.15 0.76
C ASP A 188 -17.23 -6.16 1.43
N GLY A 189 -16.87 -4.87 1.49
CA GLY A 189 -17.67 -3.82 2.09
C GLY A 189 -17.48 -3.67 3.61
N ASN A 190 -16.46 -4.26 4.20
CA ASN A 190 -16.12 -4.04 5.60
C ASN A 190 -15.32 -2.75 5.76
N LYS A 191 -15.62 -1.96 6.80
CA LYS A 191 -14.85 -0.77 7.11
C LYS A 191 -13.52 -1.15 7.76
N ILE A 192 -12.41 -0.78 7.12
CA ILE A 192 -11.03 -1.09 7.56
C ILE A 192 -10.26 0.15 8.05
N GLY A 193 -10.78 1.35 7.79
CA GLY A 193 -10.14 2.59 8.25
C GLY A 193 -11.10 3.76 8.37
N THR A 194 -10.71 4.73 9.20
CA THR A 194 -11.34 6.05 9.31
C THR A 194 -10.25 7.13 9.38
N ALA A 195 -10.45 8.23 8.67
CA ALA A 195 -9.61 9.42 8.69
C ALA A 195 -10.48 10.66 8.91
N VAL A 196 -9.86 11.74 9.40
CA VAL A 196 -10.48 13.06 9.55
C VAL A 196 -9.62 14.06 8.80
N THR A 197 -10.24 14.91 7.98
CA THR A 197 -9.51 15.89 7.16
C THR A 197 -8.82 16.94 8.04
N ASN A 198 -7.57 17.25 7.70
CA ASN A 198 -6.73 18.21 8.42
C ASN A 198 -7.04 19.67 8.04
N GLU A 199 -6.24 20.63 8.51
CA GLU A 199 -6.37 22.07 8.21
C GLU A 199 -6.27 22.42 6.72
N ARG A 200 -5.76 21.51 5.89
CA ARG A 200 -5.67 21.63 4.43
C ARG A 200 -6.73 20.81 3.70
N GLY A 201 -7.67 20.21 4.43
CA GLY A 201 -8.69 19.33 3.87
C GLY A 201 -8.15 17.95 3.50
N GLU A 202 -6.91 17.63 3.89
CA GLU A 202 -6.25 16.40 3.49
C GLU A 202 -6.54 15.26 4.49
N TYR A 203 -6.70 14.04 3.98
CA TYR A 203 -6.85 12.80 4.73
C TYR A 203 -5.97 11.72 4.08
N TYR A 204 -5.54 10.74 4.86
CA TYR A 204 -4.72 9.64 4.37
C TYR A 204 -5.07 8.34 5.09
N PHE A 205 -5.05 7.24 4.33
CA PHE A 205 -5.07 5.89 4.85
C PHE A 205 -3.72 5.23 4.60
N ASP A 206 -3.05 4.83 5.67
CA ASP A 206 -1.72 4.22 5.61
C ASP A 206 -1.45 3.47 6.92
N SER A 207 -0.59 2.46 6.83
CA SER A 207 -0.24 1.56 7.93
C SER A 207 0.97 2.02 8.75
N THR A 208 1.66 3.09 8.32
CA THR A 208 2.97 3.49 8.90
C THR A 208 3.00 4.86 9.57
N VAL A 209 2.47 5.89 8.90
CA VAL A 209 2.39 7.29 9.32
C VAL A 209 1.09 7.53 10.08
N THR A 210 -0.07 7.31 9.45
CA THR A 210 -1.38 7.54 10.09
C THR A 210 -1.81 6.36 10.96
N LYS A 211 -1.42 5.14 10.58
CA LYS A 211 -1.72 3.88 11.31
C LYS A 211 -3.20 3.67 11.56
N ASN A 212 -4.04 4.18 10.67
CA ASN A 212 -5.50 4.08 10.74
C ASN A 212 -6.06 2.88 9.95
N VAL A 213 -5.17 2.11 9.31
CA VAL A 213 -5.45 0.82 8.65
C VAL A 213 -4.33 -0.14 9.02
N LYS A 214 -4.63 -1.43 9.19
CA LYS A 214 -3.60 -2.43 9.46
C LYS A 214 -2.87 -2.82 8.16
N PRO A 215 -1.56 -3.14 8.22
CA PRO A 215 -0.81 -3.59 7.04
C PRO A 215 -1.47 -4.74 6.29
N GLU A 216 -2.00 -5.73 7.00
CA GLU A 216 -2.65 -6.92 6.43
C GLU A 216 -3.98 -6.62 5.71
N ASP A 217 -4.64 -5.51 6.06
CA ASP A 217 -5.91 -5.08 5.47
C ASP A 217 -5.70 -4.16 4.24
N LEU A 218 -4.46 -3.74 3.98
CA LEU A 218 -4.10 -2.81 2.89
C LEU A 218 -3.10 -3.40 1.85
N PRO A 219 -3.27 -4.63 1.34
CA PRO A 219 -2.41 -5.16 0.27
C PRO A 219 -2.63 -4.49 -1.09
N TYR A 220 -1.58 -4.38 -1.91
CA TYR A 220 -1.73 -3.87 -3.27
C TYR A 220 -2.47 -4.87 -4.18
N GLY A 221 -2.96 -4.39 -5.31
CA GLY A 221 -3.72 -5.17 -6.29
C GLY A 221 -5.17 -5.43 -5.87
N LYS A 222 -5.61 -4.90 -4.73
CA LYS A 222 -7.00 -4.94 -4.26
C LYS A 222 -7.71 -3.63 -4.54
N THR A 223 -9.02 -3.73 -4.73
CA THR A 223 -9.91 -2.58 -4.86
C THR A 223 -10.45 -2.22 -3.49
N TYR A 224 -10.43 -0.93 -3.19
CA TYR A 224 -10.98 -0.35 -1.98
C TYR A 224 -12.02 0.69 -2.35
N THR A 225 -12.95 0.96 -1.44
CA THR A 225 -13.90 2.06 -1.59
C THR A 225 -13.65 3.11 -0.53
N VAL A 226 -13.41 4.34 -0.96
CA VAL A 226 -13.33 5.51 -0.07
C VAL A 226 -14.71 6.17 -0.03
N LYS A 227 -15.23 6.47 1.15
CA LYS A 227 -16.58 7.04 1.33
C LYS A 227 -16.59 8.19 2.34
N MET A 228 -17.37 9.22 2.05
CA MET A 228 -17.74 10.26 3.02
C MET A 228 -19.12 9.98 3.61
N ASP A 229 -19.26 8.86 4.29
CA ASP A 229 -20.54 8.28 4.72
C ASP A 229 -20.87 8.48 6.20
N ASN A 230 -20.25 9.47 6.85
CA ASN A 230 -20.59 9.87 8.21
C ASN A 230 -21.78 10.84 8.20
N PRO A 231 -23.00 10.44 8.62
CA PRO A 231 -24.17 11.32 8.53
C PRO A 231 -24.06 12.58 9.39
N ALA A 232 -23.28 12.55 10.48
CA ALA A 232 -23.09 13.68 11.37
C ALA A 232 -22.41 14.87 10.68
N ASP A 233 -21.60 14.63 9.65
CA ASP A 233 -20.94 15.70 8.91
C ASP A 233 -21.95 16.53 8.10
N PHE A 234 -23.08 15.94 7.71
CA PHE A 234 -24.11 16.58 6.87
C PHE A 234 -25.33 17.08 7.66
N GLN A 235 -25.40 16.81 8.96
CA GLN A 235 -26.48 17.28 9.83
C GLN A 235 -26.28 18.74 10.24
N ALA A 236 -27.33 19.35 10.81
CA ALA A 236 -27.28 20.72 11.29
C ALA A 236 -26.09 20.96 12.23
N GLY A 237 -25.20 21.89 11.89
CA GLY A 237 -23.96 22.18 12.62
C GLY A 237 -22.78 21.23 12.33
N GLY A 238 -22.93 20.28 11.42
CA GLY A 238 -21.85 19.48 10.86
C GLY A 238 -20.97 20.27 9.90
N VAL A 239 -19.78 19.74 9.59
CA VAL A 239 -18.78 20.42 8.74
C VAL A 239 -19.22 20.59 7.27
N LEU A 240 -20.19 19.78 6.83
CA LEU A 240 -20.80 19.79 5.51
C LEU A 240 -22.32 20.06 5.59
N ASP A 241 -22.77 20.75 6.64
CA ASP A 241 -24.18 21.16 6.78
C ASP A 241 -24.63 22.05 5.60
N GLY A 242 -25.63 21.58 4.86
CA GLY A 242 -26.14 22.26 3.65
C GLY A 242 -25.26 22.11 2.40
N TRP A 243 -24.08 21.50 2.51
CA TRP A 243 -23.20 21.20 1.39
C TRP A 243 -23.60 19.89 0.71
N LYS A 244 -23.34 19.79 -0.59
CA LYS A 244 -23.64 18.61 -1.41
C LYS A 244 -22.43 18.28 -2.27
N PRO A 245 -22.19 17.00 -2.59
CA PRO A 245 -21.12 16.62 -3.50
C PRO A 245 -21.25 17.40 -4.82
N THR A 246 -20.11 17.88 -5.32
CA THR A 246 -20.04 18.56 -6.61
C THR A 246 -20.09 17.56 -7.77
N ARG A 247 -19.90 18.04 -9.00
CA ARG A 247 -19.84 17.21 -10.21
C ARG A 247 -18.59 16.33 -10.16
N PRO A 248 -18.72 15.01 -10.20
CA PRO A 248 -17.55 14.14 -10.23
C PRO A 248 -16.94 14.06 -11.63
N ASN A 249 -15.68 13.64 -11.71
CA ASN A 249 -14.97 13.27 -12.94
C ASN A 249 -14.97 14.40 -13.99
N GLN A 250 -14.54 15.61 -13.59
CA GLN A 250 -14.54 16.82 -14.43
C GLN A 250 -13.14 17.13 -14.96
N GLY A 251 -13.06 17.56 -16.22
CA GLY A 251 -11.79 17.78 -16.90
C GLY A 251 -11.09 16.48 -17.33
N ASP A 252 -9.82 16.58 -17.70
CA ASP A 252 -8.99 15.46 -18.19
C ASP A 252 -7.96 14.99 -17.14
N ASN A 253 -7.99 15.55 -15.93
CA ASN A 253 -6.97 15.29 -14.90
C ASN A 253 -7.60 14.84 -13.58
N ASP A 254 -7.68 13.53 -13.40
CA ASP A 254 -8.20 12.83 -12.21
C ASP A 254 -7.42 13.14 -10.90
N GLN A 255 -6.32 13.91 -10.95
CA GLN A 255 -5.59 14.35 -9.75
C GLN A 255 -6.10 15.67 -9.18
N VAL A 256 -6.99 16.36 -9.88
CA VAL A 256 -7.48 17.69 -9.50
C VAL A 256 -8.98 17.80 -9.71
N ASP A 257 -9.70 16.70 -9.82
CA ASP A 257 -11.14 16.70 -9.91
C ASP A 257 -11.77 16.10 -8.66
N SER A 258 -13.10 16.07 -8.62
CA SER A 258 -13.83 15.34 -7.59
C SER A 258 -14.09 13.93 -8.09
N SER A 259 -13.68 12.93 -7.35
CA SER A 259 -13.82 11.52 -7.74
C SER A 259 -15.08 10.88 -7.14
N GLY A 260 -15.64 11.50 -6.10
CA GLY A 260 -16.77 10.99 -5.35
C GLY A 260 -18.10 10.97 -6.11
N GLU A 261 -18.58 9.79 -6.48
CA GLU A 261 -19.89 9.58 -7.11
C GLU A 261 -20.98 9.24 -6.08
N THR A 262 -22.19 9.76 -6.29
CA THR A 262 -23.39 9.41 -5.49
C THR A 262 -24.28 8.35 -6.16
N SER A 263 -23.82 7.71 -7.25
CA SER A 263 -24.61 6.78 -8.08
C SER A 263 -25.17 5.59 -7.28
N GLY A 264 -26.35 5.75 -6.68
CA GLY A 264 -27.04 4.75 -5.85
C GLY A 264 -26.72 4.82 -4.34
N ASN A 265 -25.87 5.74 -3.90
CA ASN A 265 -25.49 5.93 -2.49
C ASN A 265 -25.92 7.30 -1.96
N PRO A 266 -26.33 7.42 -0.68
CA PRO A 266 -26.65 8.71 -0.08
C PRO A 266 -25.42 9.62 0.12
N PHE A 267 -24.22 9.07 -0.02
CA PHE A 267 -22.95 9.73 0.23
C PHE A 267 -21.99 9.48 -0.94
N PRO A 268 -21.07 10.42 -1.23
CA PRO A 268 -20.12 10.25 -2.33
C PRO A 268 -19.10 9.15 -1.99
N ALA A 269 -18.76 8.36 -3.00
CA ALA A 269 -17.81 7.27 -2.89
C ALA A 269 -16.99 7.11 -4.17
N VAL A 270 -15.76 6.60 -4.05
CA VAL A 270 -14.90 6.27 -5.18
C VAL A 270 -14.15 4.97 -4.92
N GLU A 271 -13.93 4.19 -5.98
CA GLU A 271 -13.08 3.01 -5.93
C GLU A 271 -11.63 3.35 -6.30
N VAL A 272 -10.69 2.83 -5.53
CA VAL A 272 -9.25 2.95 -5.79
C VAL A 272 -8.61 1.57 -5.86
N THR A 273 -7.58 1.40 -6.68
CA THR A 273 -6.90 0.10 -6.83
C THR A 273 -5.40 0.30 -7.01
N PRO A 274 -4.64 0.52 -5.93
CA PRO A 274 -3.19 0.55 -5.96
C PRO A 274 -2.66 -0.74 -6.61
N LYS A 275 -1.81 -0.65 -7.64
CA LYS A 275 -1.37 -1.78 -8.47
C LYS A 275 -0.05 -2.40 -8.04
N GLY A 276 0.76 -1.71 -7.24
CA GLY A 276 2.06 -2.19 -6.80
C GLY A 276 2.40 -1.77 -5.38
N ALA A 277 3.33 -2.52 -4.76
CA ALA A 277 3.88 -2.18 -3.46
C ALA A 277 4.48 -0.76 -3.45
N GLY A 278 4.26 -0.01 -2.38
CA GLY A 278 4.76 1.35 -2.23
C GLY A 278 4.02 2.42 -3.03
N GLN A 279 2.92 2.08 -3.72
CA GLN A 279 2.16 3.06 -4.49
C GLN A 279 1.33 3.97 -3.57
N ASN A 280 1.37 5.26 -3.89
CA ASN A 280 0.43 6.26 -3.38
C ASN A 280 -0.67 6.47 -4.41
N ASP A 281 -1.92 6.36 -3.98
CA ASP A 281 -3.11 6.64 -4.78
C ASP A 281 -3.86 7.82 -4.13
N HIS A 282 -3.54 9.03 -4.58
CA HIS A 282 -4.08 10.28 -4.03
C HIS A 282 -5.14 10.91 -4.93
N GLY A 283 -5.78 10.11 -5.79
CA GLY A 283 -6.84 10.57 -6.68
C GLY A 283 -8.24 10.31 -6.14
N ALA A 284 -8.41 10.06 -4.84
CA ALA A 284 -9.72 9.97 -4.20
C ALA A 284 -10.04 11.31 -3.53
N ASP A 285 -10.56 12.25 -4.30
CA ASP A 285 -10.84 13.58 -3.80
C ASP A 285 -12.34 13.88 -3.83
N PHE A 286 -12.81 14.75 -2.94
CA PHE A 286 -14.24 15.04 -2.77
C PHE A 286 -14.50 16.55 -2.72
N GLY A 287 -15.09 17.08 -3.79
CA GLY A 287 -15.54 18.47 -3.85
C GLY A 287 -16.98 18.61 -3.37
N PHE A 288 -17.27 19.71 -2.68
CA PHE A 288 -18.62 20.01 -2.22
C PHE A 288 -19.03 21.44 -2.60
N THR A 289 -20.23 21.58 -3.14
CA THR A 289 -20.87 22.89 -3.37
C THR A 289 -21.99 23.12 -2.35
N ASN A 290 -22.20 24.38 -1.97
CA ASN A 290 -23.39 24.84 -1.28
C ASN A 290 -24.00 25.98 -2.11
N PRO A 291 -25.00 25.70 -2.95
CA PRO A 291 -25.54 26.70 -3.84
C PRO A 291 -26.24 27.81 -3.06
N GLN A 292 -25.55 28.93 -2.88
CA GLN A 292 -26.04 30.15 -2.26
C GLN A 292 -26.18 31.27 -3.30
N ALA A 293 -27.40 31.78 -3.42
CA ALA A 293 -27.65 33.06 -4.08
C ALA A 293 -27.60 34.18 -3.03
N ASP A 294 -26.87 35.25 -3.31
CA ASP A 294 -26.82 36.45 -2.48
C ASP A 294 -27.53 37.59 -3.21
N LEU A 295 -28.83 37.74 -2.94
CA LEU A 295 -29.65 38.75 -3.59
C LEU A 295 -29.60 40.09 -2.82
N SER A 296 -29.24 41.15 -3.53
CA SER A 296 -29.37 42.54 -3.10
C SER A 296 -30.46 43.26 -3.90
N VAL A 297 -31.25 44.09 -3.22
CA VAL A 297 -32.31 44.90 -3.84
C VAL A 297 -32.13 46.36 -3.45
N ILE A 298 -32.00 47.24 -4.44
CA ILE A 298 -31.93 48.69 -4.26
C ILE A 298 -33.18 49.31 -4.89
N LYS A 299 -33.92 50.12 -4.12
CA LYS A 299 -35.04 50.93 -4.59
C LYS A 299 -34.65 52.39 -4.62
N ILE A 300 -34.69 53.00 -5.81
CA ILE A 300 -34.39 54.42 -6.04
C ILE A 300 -35.68 55.09 -6.47
N GLY A 301 -36.00 56.23 -5.89
CA GLY A 301 -37.17 57.03 -6.28
C GLY A 301 -37.13 58.42 -5.65
N PRO A 302 -38.08 59.29 -6.01
CA PRO A 302 -38.14 60.64 -5.46
C PRO A 302 -38.46 60.60 -3.96
N ALA A 303 -37.77 61.41 -3.16
CA ALA A 303 -38.01 61.50 -1.72
C ALA A 303 -39.35 62.18 -1.38
N LYS A 304 -39.88 63.00 -2.30
CA LYS A 304 -41.17 63.70 -2.23
C LYS A 304 -41.72 63.89 -3.64
N VAL A 305 -43.04 63.91 -3.75
CA VAL A 305 -43.79 64.11 -4.99
C VAL A 305 -45.07 64.88 -4.67
N GLY A 306 -45.49 65.78 -5.57
CA GLY A 306 -46.70 66.59 -5.41
C GLY A 306 -47.99 65.84 -5.78
N PRO A 307 -49.17 66.29 -5.32
CA PRO A 307 -50.44 65.68 -5.72
C PRO A 307 -50.66 65.72 -7.23
N GLY A 308 -50.95 64.56 -7.82
CA GLY A 308 -51.22 64.41 -9.27
C GLY A 308 -49.96 64.25 -10.14
N GLU A 309 -48.76 64.25 -9.55
CA GLU A 309 -47.52 63.93 -10.27
C GLU A 309 -47.27 62.42 -10.38
N ASP A 310 -46.57 62.02 -11.43
CA ASP A 310 -46.15 60.62 -11.61
C ASP A 310 -45.00 60.28 -10.64
N ILE A 311 -45.02 59.04 -10.12
CA ILE A 311 -43.95 58.48 -9.28
C ILE A 311 -43.24 57.39 -10.07
N GLU A 312 -41.94 57.52 -10.22
CA GLU A 312 -41.10 56.49 -10.84
C GLU A 312 -40.14 55.92 -9.79
N TYR A 313 -40.15 54.58 -9.66
CA TYR A 313 -39.20 53.84 -8.85
C TYR A 313 -38.34 52.96 -9.76
N GLN A 314 -37.03 53.04 -9.60
CA GLN A 314 -36.09 52.10 -10.18
C GLN A 314 -35.76 51.03 -9.14
N ILE A 315 -36.07 49.78 -9.45
CA ILE A 315 -35.70 48.62 -8.65
C ILE A 315 -34.51 47.94 -9.33
N ILE A 316 -33.37 47.89 -8.65
CA ILE A 316 -32.18 47.19 -9.09
C ILE A 316 -32.07 45.92 -8.24
N VAL A 317 -32.16 44.77 -8.88
CA VAL A 317 -31.92 43.46 -8.25
C VAL A 317 -30.57 42.96 -8.72
N THR A 318 -29.68 42.63 -7.79
CA THR A 318 -28.35 42.10 -8.06
C THR A 318 -28.19 40.77 -7.35
N ASN A 319 -27.72 39.76 -8.06
CA ASN A 319 -27.24 38.53 -7.43
C ASN A 319 -25.71 38.63 -7.30
N ASN A 320 -25.24 38.90 -6.09
CA ASN A 320 -23.83 38.94 -5.76
C ASN A 320 -23.25 37.53 -5.51
N GLY A 321 -24.13 36.53 -5.38
CA GLY A 321 -23.73 35.15 -5.17
C GLY A 321 -23.38 34.45 -6.49
N PRO A 322 -22.56 33.39 -6.45
CA PRO A 322 -22.15 32.65 -7.65
C PRO A 322 -23.32 31.92 -8.31
N ASN A 323 -24.37 31.61 -7.53
CA ASN A 323 -25.46 30.76 -7.96
C ASN A 323 -26.70 31.52 -8.38
N THR A 324 -27.33 31.09 -9.49
CA THR A 324 -28.59 31.68 -9.97
C THR A 324 -29.67 31.59 -8.87
N ALA A 325 -30.19 32.73 -8.45
CA ALA A 325 -31.28 32.78 -7.49
C ALA A 325 -32.56 32.20 -8.09
N THR A 326 -33.15 31.20 -7.44
CA THR A 326 -34.45 30.63 -7.84
C THR A 326 -35.47 30.77 -6.72
N ARG A 327 -36.75 30.93 -7.09
CA ARG A 327 -37.91 30.91 -6.15
C ARG A 327 -37.93 32.04 -5.09
N TRP A 328 -37.38 33.21 -5.39
CA TRP A 328 -37.50 34.40 -4.54
C TRP A 328 -38.65 35.30 -4.96
N THR A 329 -39.30 35.92 -3.99
CA THR A 329 -40.35 36.94 -4.19
C THR A 329 -40.02 38.16 -3.36
N VAL A 330 -39.93 39.33 -4.00
CA VAL A 330 -39.81 40.62 -3.31
C VAL A 330 -41.18 41.29 -3.30
N THR A 331 -41.64 41.70 -2.12
CA THR A 331 -42.91 42.43 -1.95
C THR A 331 -42.60 43.85 -1.46
N ASP A 332 -43.12 44.84 -2.18
CA ASP A 332 -42.95 46.26 -1.86
C ASP A 332 -44.33 46.94 -1.89
N PRO A 333 -44.97 47.14 -0.72
CA PRO A 333 -46.28 47.77 -0.65
C PRO A 333 -46.23 49.22 -1.14
N LEU A 334 -47.15 49.58 -2.04
CA LEU A 334 -47.27 50.97 -2.47
C LEU A 334 -47.90 51.82 -1.37
N PRO A 335 -47.44 53.07 -1.16
CA PRO A 335 -48.07 54.00 -0.24
C PRO A 335 -49.54 54.27 -0.60
N ASP A 336 -50.36 54.52 0.43
CA ASP A 336 -51.77 54.89 0.26
C ASP A 336 -51.91 56.13 -0.65
N GLY A 337 -52.86 56.09 -1.58
CA GLY A 337 -53.14 57.19 -2.52
C GLY A 337 -52.37 57.12 -3.84
N VAL A 338 -51.39 56.20 -3.98
CA VAL A 338 -50.81 55.87 -5.29
C VAL A 338 -51.83 55.07 -6.10
N THR A 339 -52.13 55.53 -7.31
CA THR A 339 -53.08 54.88 -8.22
C THR A 339 -52.39 54.57 -9.55
N ASN A 340 -52.96 53.65 -10.35
CA ASN A 340 -52.47 53.31 -11.70
C ASN A 340 -51.01 52.81 -11.75
N ALA A 341 -50.59 52.04 -10.74
CA ALA A 341 -49.27 51.43 -10.72
C ALA A 341 -49.07 50.51 -11.94
N ARG A 342 -47.91 50.65 -12.58
CA ARG A 342 -47.49 49.86 -13.72
C ARG A 342 -46.00 49.58 -13.61
N THR A 343 -45.59 48.41 -14.07
CA THR A 343 -44.18 48.03 -14.18
C THR A 343 -43.79 48.07 -15.65
N SER A 344 -42.58 48.54 -15.94
CA SER A 344 -41.92 48.35 -17.23
C SER A 344 -40.64 47.55 -17.02
N ASN A 345 -40.37 46.60 -17.91
CA ASN A 345 -39.11 45.85 -17.95
C ASN A 345 -38.03 46.65 -18.68
#